data_AF-Q207S4-F1
#
_entry.id   AF-Q207S4-F1
#
_cell.length_a   1.000
_cell.length_b   1.000
_cell.length_c   1.000
_cell.angle_alpha   90.00
_cell.angle_beta   90.00
_cell.angle_gamma   90.00
#
_symmetry.space_group_name_H-M   'P 1'
#
loop_
_entity.id
_entity.type
_entity.pdbx_description
1 polymer ?
#
loop_
_entity_poly.entity_id
_entity_poly.type
_entity_poly.pdbx_seq_one_letter_code
_entity_poly.pdbx_strand_id
1 'polypeptide(L)'
;SLEDDDLEASQNLQSHTEYIIRVQRGVSTENSWTVIRRYSDFDMLNNSLLISGLNLPLPPKKLIGNMDREFIAERQKGLQAYLNFLTQHHILSSCELSKSSSTPTIIP
;
A
#
# COMPACT_ATOMS: atom_id res chain seq x y z
N SER A 1 -18.35 -4.51 12.57
CA SER A 1 -17.64 -3.22 12.50
C SER A 1 -16.89 -3.22 11.20
N LEU A 2 -17.09 -2.17 10.42
CA LEU A 2 -16.75 -2.07 9.00
C LEU A 2 -15.32 -2.53 8.77
N GLU A 3 -15.14 -3.44 7.81
CA GLU A 3 -13.83 -3.77 7.26
C GLU A 3 -13.31 -2.47 6.62
N ASP A 4 -12.49 -1.73 7.35
CA ASP A 4 -11.88 -0.49 6.87
C ASP A 4 -10.93 -0.87 5.72
N ASP A 5 -11.39 -0.76 4.48
CA ASP A 5 -10.53 -0.81 3.28
C ASP A 5 -9.51 0.34 3.40
N ASP A 6 -8.26 0.02 3.70
CA ASP A 6 -7.18 1.02 3.70
C ASP A 6 -6.98 1.60 2.29
N LEU A 7 -7.30 0.87 1.23
CA LEU A 7 -7.22 1.32 -0.16
C LEU A 7 -8.52 1.95 -0.63
N GLU A 8 -8.57 3.27 -0.47
CA GLU A 8 -9.74 4.08 -0.75
C GLU A 8 -9.98 4.27 -2.26
N ALA A 9 -8.92 4.40 -3.06
CA ALA A 9 -9.04 4.69 -4.49
C ALA A 9 -7.75 4.41 -5.29
N SER A 10 -7.86 4.54 -6.62
CA SER A 10 -6.73 4.65 -7.52
C SER A 10 -6.96 5.77 -8.54
N GLN A 11 -5.88 6.42 -8.98
CA GLN A 11 -5.92 7.44 -10.03
C GLN A 11 -4.94 7.10 -11.16
N ASN A 12 -5.40 7.26 -12.39
CA ASN A 12 -4.57 7.11 -13.58
C ASN A 12 -4.05 8.48 -14.01
N LEU A 13 -2.75 8.67 -13.88
CA LEU A 13 -2.02 9.78 -14.47
C LEU A 13 -1.54 9.38 -15.87
N GLN A 14 -1.15 10.37 -16.68
CA GLN A 14 -0.77 10.17 -18.09
C GLN A 14 0.33 9.12 -18.32
N SER A 15 1.10 8.76 -17.29
CA SER A 15 2.19 7.79 -17.37
C SER A 15 2.15 6.65 -16.35
N HIS A 16 1.25 6.68 -15.35
CA HIS A 16 1.22 5.68 -14.28
C HIS A 16 -0.09 5.68 -13.48
N THR A 17 -0.34 4.58 -12.77
CA THR A 17 -1.42 4.46 -11.78
C THR A 17 -0.87 4.67 -10.38
N GLU A 18 -1.55 5.50 -9.59
CA GLU A 18 -1.31 5.68 -8.16
C GLU A 18 -2.47 5.12 -7.35
N TYR A 19 -2.15 4.57 -6.17
CA TYR A 19 -3.07 4.04 -5.19
C TYR A 19 -3.11 4.97 -3.99
N ILE A 20 -4.31 5.32 -3.57
CA ILE A 20 -4.60 6.23 -2.46
C ILE A 20 -4.94 5.35 -1.26
N ILE A 21 -4.07 5.38 -0.25
CA ILE A 21 -4.16 4.55 0.95
C ILE A 21 -4.51 5.47 2.12
N ARG A 22 -5.62 5.21 2.81
CA ARG A 22 -5.97 5.84 4.07
C ARG A 22 -5.39 5.01 5.21
N VAL A 23 -4.46 5.61 5.96
CA VAL A 23 -3.86 4.99 7.14
C VAL A 23 -4.50 5.58 8.38
N GLN A 24 -4.94 4.73 9.30
CA GLN A 24 -5.49 5.16 10.60
C GLN A 24 -4.70 4.54 11.75
N ARG A 25 -4.25 5.37 12.69
CA ARG A 25 -3.56 4.91 13.90
C ARG A 25 -4.48 4.97 15.11
N GLY A 26 -4.83 3.81 15.63
CA GLY A 26 -5.72 3.65 16.78
C GLY A 26 -7.19 3.85 16.43
N VAL A 27 -8.02 3.99 17.46
CA VAL A 27 -9.49 3.99 17.31
C VAL A 27 -10.08 5.33 16.85
N SER A 28 -9.30 6.42 16.88
CA SER A 28 -9.77 7.74 16.46
C SER A 28 -9.55 7.96 14.97
N THR A 29 -10.61 8.30 14.25
CA THR A 29 -10.57 8.67 12.83
C THR A 29 -9.81 9.98 12.58
N GLU A 30 -9.68 10.84 13.59
CA GLU A 30 -8.87 12.06 13.53
C GLU A 30 -7.37 11.76 13.45
N ASN A 31 -6.95 10.56 13.85
CA ASN A 31 -5.58 10.07 13.71
C ASN A 31 -5.38 9.29 12.40
N SER A 32 -5.95 9.80 11.31
CA SER A 32 -5.76 9.25 9.97
C SER A 32 -5.03 10.21 9.04
N TRP A 33 -4.31 9.65 8.07
CA TRP A 33 -3.67 10.39 7.00
C TRP A 33 -3.69 9.56 5.71
N THR A 34 -3.52 10.23 4.58
CA THR A 34 -3.48 9.57 3.27
C THR A 34 -2.04 9.44 2.79
N VAL A 35 -1.72 8.28 2.24
CA VAL A 35 -0.46 7.97 1.59
C VAL A 35 -0.75 7.60 0.13
N ILE A 36 0.01 8.18 -0.79
CA ILE A 36 -0.11 7.87 -2.22
C ILE A 36 1.10 7.04 -2.63
N ARG A 37 0.87 5.88 -3.26
CA ARG A 37 1.92 4.93 -3.69
C ARG A 37 1.63 4.37 -5.07
N ARG A 38 2.67 3.99 -5.78
CA ARG A 38 2.58 3.22 -7.03
C ARG A 38 2.83 1.75 -6.75
N TYR A 39 2.39 0.87 -7.65
CA TYR A 39 2.66 -0.56 -7.54
C TYR A 39 4.17 -0.86 -7.37
N SER A 40 5.05 -0.10 -8.04
CA SER A 40 6.50 -0.27 -7.92
C SER A 40 7.01 -0.09 -6.48
N ASP A 41 6.34 0.73 -5.68
CA ASP A 41 6.75 1.00 -4.30
C ASP A 41 6.46 -0.23 -3.42
N PHE A 42 5.31 -0.87 -3.62
CA PHE A 42 4.98 -2.16 -2.98
C PHE A 42 5.90 -3.28 -3.42
N ASP A 43 6.27 -3.31 -4.71
CA ASP A 43 7.21 -4.31 -5.23
C ASP A 43 8.61 -4.18 -4.62
N MET A 44 9.11 -2.95 -4.45
CA MET A 44 10.38 -2.72 -3.75
C MET A 44 10.33 -3.20 -2.31
N LEU A 45 9.28 -2.84 -1.56
CA LEU A 45 9.07 -3.32 -0.19
C LEU A 45 9.01 -4.84 -0.12
N ASN A 46 8.23 -5.49 -1.00
CA ASN A 46 8.09 -6.93 -1.03
C ASN A 46 9.43 -7.64 -1.33
N ASN A 47 10.26 -7.08 -2.21
CA ASN A 47 11.59 -7.63 -2.47
C ASN A 47 12.48 -7.57 -1.22
N SER A 48 12.46 -6.46 -0.47
CA SER A 48 13.19 -6.33 0.81
C SER A 48 12.72 -7.36 1.85
N LEU A 49 11.40 -7.59 1.94
CA LEU A 49 10.82 -8.58 2.84
C LEU A 49 11.17 -10.01 2.42
N LEU A 50 11.17 -10.30 1.11
CA LEU A 50 11.57 -11.60 0.57
C LEU A 50 13.02 -11.92 0.87
N ILE A 51 13.93 -10.93 0.72
CA ILE A 51 15.34 -11.07 1.11
C ILE A 51 15.48 -11.36 2.61
N SER A 52 14.58 -10.81 3.43
CA SER A 52 14.51 -11.05 4.87
C SER A 52 13.84 -12.38 5.24
N GLY A 53 13.45 -13.19 4.25
CA GLY A 53 12.83 -14.51 4.44
C GLY A 53 11.30 -14.51 4.55
N LEU A 54 10.64 -13.36 4.33
CA LEU A 54 9.19 -13.24 4.37
C LEU A 54 8.61 -13.31 2.95
N ASN A 55 7.86 -14.38 2.67
CA ASN A 55 7.18 -14.56 1.38
C ASN A 55 5.71 -14.15 1.49
N LEU A 56 5.37 -13.03 0.85
CA LEU A 56 4.05 -12.40 0.94
C LEU A 56 3.29 -12.47 -0.38
N PRO A 57 1.94 -12.53 -0.35
CA PRO A 57 1.12 -12.65 -1.55
C PRO A 57 0.91 -11.29 -2.25
N LEU A 58 1.99 -10.70 -2.80
CA LEU A 58 1.88 -9.48 -3.60
C LEU A 58 1.14 -9.76 -4.94
N PRO A 59 0.14 -8.96 -5.35
CA PRO A 59 -0.54 -9.16 -6.63
C PRO A 59 0.43 -9.01 -7.82
N PRO A 60 0.17 -9.65 -8.96
CA PRO A 60 1.15 -9.76 -10.04
C PRO A 60 1.47 -8.43 -10.74
N LYS A 61 2.71 -8.35 -11.24
CA LYS A 61 3.12 -7.36 -12.25
C LYS A 61 2.39 -7.63 -13.57
N LYS A 62 2.14 -6.57 -14.31
CA LYS A 62 1.62 -6.62 -15.68
C LYS A 62 2.36 -5.56 -16.49
N LEU A 63 3.03 -5.98 -17.56
CA LEU A 63 3.87 -5.11 -18.39
C LEU A 63 3.09 -4.47 -19.55
N ILE A 64 1.97 -5.07 -19.96
CA ILE A 64 1.11 -4.59 -21.06
C ILE A 64 -0.31 -4.42 -20.52
N GLY A 65 -0.94 -3.27 -20.76
CA GLY A 65 -2.29 -2.99 -20.26
C GLY A 65 -2.35 -2.86 -18.74
N ASN A 66 -1.29 -2.30 -18.13
CA ASN A 66 -1.22 -2.00 -16.70
C ASN A 66 -2.13 -0.84 -16.26
N MET A 67 -2.63 -0.05 -17.22
CA MET A 67 -3.58 1.05 -17.02
C MET A 67 -5.05 0.62 -17.23
N ASP A 68 -5.28 -0.65 -17.55
CA ASP A 68 -6.62 -1.24 -17.76
C ASP A 68 -7.44 -1.18 -16.46
N ARG A 69 -8.70 -0.75 -16.53
CA ARG A 69 -9.49 -0.43 -15.34
C ARG A 69 -9.82 -1.67 -14.52
N GLU A 70 -10.20 -2.75 -15.18
CA GLU A 70 -10.50 -4.04 -14.57
C GLU A 70 -9.27 -4.58 -13.85
N PHE A 71 -8.11 -4.49 -14.51
CA PHE A 71 -6.84 -4.86 -13.91
C PHE A 71 -6.45 -4.01 -12.69
N ILE A 72 -6.62 -2.69 -12.76
CA ILE A 72 -6.34 -1.80 -11.64
C ILE A 72 -7.23 -2.14 -10.44
N ALA A 73 -8.51 -2.42 -10.66
CA ALA A 73 -9.45 -2.79 -9.61
C ALA A 73 -9.10 -4.14 -8.97
N GLU A 74 -8.74 -5.15 -9.77
CA GLU A 74 -8.26 -6.44 -9.25
C GLU A 74 -6.98 -6.29 -8.44
N ARG A 75 -6.03 -5.51 -8.95
CA ARG A 75 -4.78 -5.22 -8.25
C ARG A 75 -5.03 -4.44 -6.95
N GLN A 76 -5.97 -3.49 -6.92
CA GLN A 76 -6.34 -2.77 -5.70
C GLN A 76 -6.80 -3.74 -4.61
N LYS A 77 -7.67 -4.70 -4.94
CA LYS A 77 -8.09 -5.76 -4.01
C LYS A 77 -6.90 -6.60 -3.51
N GLY A 78 -5.99 -6.98 -4.42
CA GLY A 78 -4.78 -7.72 -4.05
C GLY A 78 -3.84 -6.93 -3.14
N LEU A 79 -3.68 -5.63 -3.38
CA LEU A 79 -2.88 -4.76 -2.53
C LEU A 79 -3.50 -4.57 -1.14
N GLN A 80 -4.84 -4.55 -1.02
CA GLN A 80 -5.50 -4.49 0.29
C GLN A 80 -5.23 -5.78 1.08
N ALA A 81 -5.37 -6.95 0.45
CA ALA A 81 -5.06 -8.22 1.09
C ALA A 81 -3.59 -8.29 1.54
N TYR A 82 -2.67 -7.76 0.73
CA TYR A 82 -1.25 -7.64 1.07
C TYR A 82 -1.01 -6.75 2.29
N LEU A 83 -1.65 -5.57 2.35
CA LEU A 83 -1.56 -4.65 3.50
C LEU A 83 -2.15 -5.26 4.77
N ASN A 84 -3.30 -5.92 4.67
CA ASN A 84 -3.92 -6.65 5.79
C ASN A 84 -2.97 -7.70 6.37
N PHE A 85 -2.24 -8.44 5.53
CA PHE A 85 -1.27 -9.41 6.00
C PHE A 85 -0.12 -8.75 6.77
N LEU A 86 0.41 -7.64 6.26
CA LEU A 86 1.50 -6.89 6.89
C LEU A 86 1.12 -6.33 8.26
N THR A 87 -0.10 -5.84 8.41
CA THR A 87 -0.59 -5.22 9.64
C THR A 87 -1.01 -6.27 10.68
N GLN A 88 -1.62 -7.38 10.27
CA GLN A 88 -2.04 -8.46 11.18
C GLN A 88 -0.85 -9.23 11.78
N HIS A 89 0.24 -9.40 11.03
CA HIS A 89 1.40 -10.17 11.47
C HIS A 89 2.46 -9.33 12.21
N HIS A 90 2.15 -8.10 12.61
CA HIS A 90 3.10 -7.19 13.28
C HIS A 90 4.40 -6.95 12.50
N ILE A 91 4.44 -7.28 11.20
CA ILE A 91 5.64 -7.17 10.36
C ILE A 91 6.11 -5.71 10.30
N LEU A 92 5.16 -4.77 10.33
CA LEU A 92 5.42 -3.33 10.28
C LEU A 92 5.16 -2.58 11.59
N SER A 93 4.71 -3.26 12.66
CA SER A 93 4.18 -2.57 13.86
C SER A 93 5.24 -1.88 14.74
N SER A 94 6.52 -1.91 14.36
CA SER A 94 7.59 -1.25 15.11
C SER A 94 8.20 -0.03 14.41
N CYS A 95 7.66 0.41 13.27
CA CYS A 95 8.15 1.64 12.62
C CYS A 95 7.45 2.86 13.22
N GLU A 96 8.01 3.41 14.31
CA GLU A 96 7.64 4.72 14.84
C GLU A 96 7.99 5.81 13.80
N LEU A 97 7.07 6.02 12.85
CA LEU A 97 7.11 7.15 11.95
C LEU A 97 6.72 8.41 12.74
N SER A 98 7.72 9.00 13.40
CA SER A 98 7.61 10.34 13.96
C SER A 98 7.14 11.30 12.87
N LYS A 99 6.06 12.03 13.15
CA LYS A 99 5.60 13.15 12.33
C LYS A 99 6.74 14.16 12.17
N SER A 100 7.41 14.18 11.02
CA SER A 100 8.13 15.37 10.56
C SER A 100 7.37 15.92 9.35
N SER A 101 6.68 17.02 9.60
CA SER A 101 6.12 17.90 8.58
C SER A 101 7.14 18.18 7.47
N SER A 102 6.68 18.09 6.23
CA SER A 102 7.35 18.57 5.02
C SER A 102 8.59 17.77 4.60
N THR A 103 8.39 16.54 4.13
CA THR A 103 9.20 15.91 3.07
C THR A 103 8.50 14.61 2.63
N PRO A 104 8.44 14.29 1.33
CA PRO A 104 7.97 12.99 0.88
C PRO A 104 9.08 11.98 1.14
N THR A 105 9.21 11.55 2.40
CA THR A 105 10.18 10.54 2.79
C THR A 105 9.68 9.18 2.34
N ILE A 106 10.46 8.65 1.42
CA ILE A 106 10.52 7.27 0.95
C ILE A 106 10.52 6.35 2.18
N ILE A 107 9.56 5.44 2.23
CA ILE A 107 9.55 4.33 3.18
C ILE A 107 10.49 3.26 2.60
N PRO A 108 11.50 2.75 3.33
CA PRO A 108 12.27 1.57 2.92
C PRO A 108 11.43 0.28 2.93
#